data_AF-A0A915P0G8-F1
#
_entry.id   AF-A0A915P0G8-F1
#
_cell.length_a   1.000
_cell.length_b   1.000
_cell.length_c   1.000
_cell.angle_alpha   90.00
_cell.angle_beta   90.00
_cell.angle_gamma   90.00
#
_symmetry.space_group_name_H-M   'P 1'
#
loop_
_entity.id
_entity.type
_entity.pdbx_description
1 polymer ?
#
loop_
_entity_poly.entity_id
_entity_poly.type
_entity_poly.pdbx_seq_one_letter_code
_entity_poly.pdbx_strand_id
1 'polypeptide(L)'
;MSAKNKEMITSSKVWNVKNINTIAKPLGNDYYICSAPFLSDAYPTVLWEICIYLNGYQGGIYGSVNVSLRQVGLKGDDCVKANYHFYAIQNSGSRMNIGRSTHDFKYWTESSTYNVNMQSLLQIDGSITIGCKVKFTLEDLTLEYVKKDESALYSKALLQNMWQNKEFMDCVFEIGEVSINANRSVLAQNSEVFRRMLYTSGLSEAQNVRKTRKRSYQAINN
;
A
#
# COMPACT_ATOMS: atom_id res chain seq x y z
N MET A 1 -24.36 28.15 14.40
CA MET A 1 -24.02 26.78 13.94
C MET A 1 -23.57 26.89 12.49
N SER A 2 -22.26 26.86 12.25
CA SER A 2 -21.71 26.90 10.88
C SER A 2 -21.89 25.52 10.26
N ALA A 3 -22.54 25.45 9.09
CA ALA A 3 -22.48 24.28 8.24
C ALA A 3 -20.99 23.99 7.97
N LYS A 4 -20.45 22.89 8.52
CA LYS A 4 -19.18 22.36 8.04
C LYS A 4 -19.42 21.99 6.58
N ASN A 5 -18.81 22.70 5.65
CA ASN A 5 -18.81 22.29 4.25
C ASN A 5 -18.30 20.85 4.21
N LYS A 6 -19.16 19.94 3.74
CA LYS A 6 -18.85 18.52 3.58
C LYS A 6 -17.90 18.41 2.41
N GLU A 7 -16.59 18.42 2.70
CA GLU A 7 -15.58 18.23 1.67
C GLU A 7 -15.71 16.80 1.12
N MET A 8 -16.06 16.69 -0.15
CA MET A 8 -16.14 15.41 -0.85
C MET A 8 -14.76 15.05 -1.40
N ILE A 9 -14.18 13.99 -0.86
CA ILE A 9 -12.83 13.55 -1.18
C ILE A 9 -12.92 12.51 -2.27
N THR A 10 -11.96 12.52 -3.20
CA THR A 10 -11.89 11.52 -4.28
C THR A 10 -10.54 10.83 -4.29
N SER A 11 -10.56 9.50 -4.39
CA SER A 11 -9.39 8.66 -4.65
C SER A 11 -9.63 7.87 -5.94
N SER A 12 -8.59 7.61 -6.73
CA SER A 12 -8.75 6.77 -7.91
C SER A 12 -7.50 6.00 -8.27
N LYS A 13 -7.69 4.83 -8.89
CA LYS A 13 -6.62 4.02 -9.42
C LYS A 13 -7.03 3.39 -10.73
N VAL A 14 -6.06 3.28 -11.64
CA VAL A 14 -6.12 2.42 -12.81
C VAL A 14 -5.05 1.36 -12.65
N TRP A 15 -5.44 0.10 -12.76
CA TRP A 15 -4.58 -1.05 -12.58
C TRP A 15 -4.62 -1.93 -13.82
N ASN A 16 -3.46 -2.10 -14.46
CA ASN A 16 -3.26 -3.03 -15.56
C ASN A 16 -2.67 -4.34 -15.00
N VAL A 17 -3.38 -5.44 -15.21
CA VAL A 17 -2.95 -6.79 -14.83
C VAL A 17 -2.51 -7.52 -16.08
N LYS A 18 -1.21 -7.83 -16.16
CA LYS A 18 -0.62 -8.59 -17.25
C LYS A 18 -0.65 -10.09 -16.97
N ASN A 19 -0.48 -10.90 -18.01
CA ASN A 19 -0.31 -12.36 -17.91
C ASN A 19 -1.48 -13.08 -17.21
N ILE A 20 -2.72 -12.64 -17.41
CA ILE A 20 -3.89 -13.19 -16.69
C ILE A 20 -4.06 -14.67 -16.92
N ASN A 21 -3.84 -15.15 -18.15
CA ASN A 21 -3.95 -16.58 -18.45
C ASN A 21 -2.94 -17.44 -17.66
N THR A 22 -1.82 -16.86 -17.24
CA THR A 22 -0.83 -17.53 -16.38
C THR A 22 -1.26 -17.48 -14.92
N ILE A 23 -1.86 -16.37 -14.48
CA ILE A 23 -2.31 -16.16 -13.10
C ILE A 23 -3.60 -16.95 -12.81
N ALA A 24 -4.53 -17.02 -13.76
CA ALA A 24 -5.82 -17.67 -13.58
C ALA A 24 -5.72 -19.20 -13.55
N LYS A 25 -4.77 -19.82 -14.26
CA LYS A 25 -4.61 -21.29 -14.31
C LYS A 25 -4.36 -21.97 -12.95
N PRO A 26 -3.45 -21.47 -12.09
CA PRO A 26 -3.18 -22.08 -10.79
C PRO A 26 -4.19 -21.69 -9.71
N LEU A 27 -4.90 -20.58 -9.87
CA LEU A 27 -5.82 -20.09 -8.86
C LEU A 27 -7.14 -20.88 -8.95
N GLY A 28 -7.55 -21.51 -7.86
CA GLY A 28 -8.90 -22.09 -7.77
C GLY A 28 -9.98 -21.01 -7.73
N ASN A 29 -11.23 -21.42 -7.52
CA ASN A 29 -12.30 -20.48 -7.17
C ASN A 29 -11.93 -19.73 -5.86
N ASP A 30 -12.45 -18.52 -5.69
CA ASP A 30 -12.28 -17.66 -4.50
C ASP A 30 -10.88 -17.07 -4.27
N TYR A 31 -9.92 -17.43 -5.10
CA TYR A 31 -8.62 -16.76 -5.12
C TYR A 31 -8.71 -15.40 -5.80
N TYR A 32 -8.04 -14.42 -5.20
CA TYR A 32 -8.00 -13.05 -5.70
C TYR A 32 -6.57 -12.52 -5.76
N ILE A 33 -6.41 -11.51 -6.60
CA ILE A 33 -5.25 -10.61 -6.62
C ILE A 33 -5.74 -9.21 -6.27
N CYS A 34 -4.94 -8.43 -5.53
CA CYS A 34 -5.26 -7.04 -5.25
C CYS A 34 -4.19 -6.10 -5.80
N SER A 35 -4.61 -4.90 -6.19
CA SER A 35 -3.70 -3.82 -6.57
C SER A 35 -2.88 -3.36 -5.36
N ALA A 36 -1.72 -2.75 -5.58
CA ALA A 36 -1.10 -1.96 -4.52
C ALA A 36 -2.09 -0.90 -3.98
N PRO A 37 -2.04 -0.54 -2.69
CA PRO A 37 -2.94 0.46 -2.10
C PRO A 37 -2.95 1.79 -2.86
N PHE A 38 -4.07 2.51 -2.78
CA PHE A 38 -4.22 3.86 -3.30
C PHE A 38 -5.05 4.73 -2.36
N LEU A 39 -4.85 6.04 -2.45
CA LEU A 39 -5.34 7.04 -1.50
C LEU A 39 -5.68 8.34 -2.21
N SER A 40 -6.25 9.27 -1.45
CA SER A 40 -6.29 10.69 -1.79
C SER A 40 -5.15 11.37 -1.05
N ASP A 41 -4.41 12.26 -1.72
CA ASP A 41 -3.28 12.95 -1.11
C ASP A 41 -3.69 13.75 0.13
N ALA A 42 -4.93 14.24 0.17
CA ALA A 42 -5.48 14.96 1.31
C ALA A 42 -5.71 14.07 2.54
N TYR A 43 -5.86 12.75 2.35
CA TYR A 43 -6.23 11.81 3.40
C TYR A 43 -5.52 10.47 3.20
N PRO A 44 -4.21 10.42 3.46
CA PRO A 44 -3.37 9.27 3.12
C PRO A 44 -3.65 8.03 3.97
N THR A 45 -4.45 8.20 5.01
CA THR A 45 -4.83 7.14 5.92
C THR A 45 -6.06 6.36 5.47
N VAL A 46 -6.84 6.91 4.55
CA VAL A 46 -7.98 6.22 3.93
C VAL A 46 -7.48 5.51 2.67
N LEU A 47 -6.94 4.31 2.87
CA LEU A 47 -6.35 3.48 1.83
C LEU A 47 -7.35 2.48 1.26
N TRP A 48 -7.26 2.27 -0.05
CA TRP A 48 -8.12 1.39 -0.83
C TRP A 48 -7.31 0.42 -1.67
N GLU A 49 -7.85 -0.76 -1.93
CA GLU A 49 -7.33 -1.73 -2.90
C GLU A 49 -8.44 -2.20 -3.84
N ILE A 50 -8.09 -2.38 -5.12
CA ILE A 50 -8.96 -3.08 -6.07
C ILE A 50 -8.62 -4.56 -5.99
N CYS A 51 -9.60 -5.41 -5.72
CA CYS A 51 -9.40 -6.86 -5.71
C CYS A 51 -10.16 -7.51 -6.88
N ILE A 52 -9.51 -8.49 -7.51
CA ILE A 52 -9.98 -9.17 -8.72
C ILE A 52 -9.93 -10.68 -8.50
N TYR A 53 -11.07 -11.33 -8.71
CA TYR A 53 -11.25 -12.78 -8.67
C TYR A 53 -11.38 -13.28 -10.11
N LEU A 54 -10.36 -13.97 -10.60
CA LEU A 54 -10.25 -14.33 -12.03
C LEU A 54 -11.07 -15.55 -12.44
N ASN A 55 -11.44 -16.41 -11.48
CA ASN A 55 -12.19 -17.65 -11.74
C ASN A 55 -13.54 -17.67 -11.02
N GLY A 56 -14.17 -16.51 -10.87
CA GLY A 56 -15.41 -16.40 -10.11
C GLY A 56 -15.20 -16.25 -8.59
N TYR A 57 -16.30 -15.97 -7.89
CA TYR A 57 -16.41 -15.81 -6.44
C TYR A 57 -17.62 -16.63 -5.96
N GLN A 58 -17.50 -17.36 -4.86
CA GLN A 58 -18.51 -18.19 -4.21
C GLN A 58 -19.26 -19.16 -5.15
N GLY A 59 -18.51 -20.02 -5.85
CA GLY A 59 -19.10 -20.96 -6.82
C GLY A 59 -19.55 -20.30 -8.13
N GLY A 60 -18.97 -19.15 -8.45
CA GLY A 60 -19.28 -18.35 -9.62
C GLY A 60 -18.98 -19.01 -10.97
N ILE A 61 -19.35 -18.29 -12.03
CA ILE A 61 -19.32 -18.75 -13.42
C ILE A 61 -17.87 -18.77 -13.93
N TYR A 62 -17.39 -19.93 -14.38
CA TYR A 62 -16.11 -20.06 -15.09
C TYR A 62 -16.03 -19.08 -16.27
N GLY A 63 -14.91 -18.36 -16.41
CA GLY A 63 -14.73 -17.34 -17.45
C GLY A 63 -15.32 -15.96 -17.10
N SER A 64 -15.75 -15.76 -15.85
CA SER A 64 -16.13 -14.45 -15.34
C SER A 64 -15.09 -13.91 -14.35
N VAL A 65 -14.93 -12.59 -14.35
CA VAL A 65 -14.10 -11.85 -13.42
C VAL A 65 -15.01 -11.14 -12.44
N ASN A 66 -14.75 -11.27 -11.14
CA ASN A 66 -15.39 -10.42 -10.14
C ASN A 66 -14.42 -9.34 -9.67
N VAL A 67 -14.93 -8.12 -9.52
CA VAL A 67 -14.16 -6.99 -8.98
C VAL A 67 -14.81 -6.44 -7.72
N SER A 68 -13.98 -6.06 -6.75
CA SER A 68 -14.41 -5.49 -5.48
C SER A 68 -13.44 -4.42 -4.99
N LEU A 69 -13.91 -3.59 -4.07
CA LEU A 69 -13.13 -2.55 -3.40
C LEU A 69 -12.89 -2.97 -1.96
N ARG A 70 -11.65 -2.93 -1.50
CA ARG A 70 -11.31 -3.21 -0.11
C ARG A 70 -10.73 -1.97 0.58
N GLN A 71 -11.15 -1.73 1.81
CA GLN A 71 -10.59 -0.69 2.66
C GLN A 71 -9.46 -1.28 3.51
N VAL A 72 -8.27 -0.68 3.50
CA VAL A 72 -7.08 -1.24 4.18
C VAL A 72 -6.32 -0.26 5.08
N GLY A 73 -6.85 0.93 5.30
CA GLY A 73 -6.15 2.01 6.02
C GLY A 73 -6.80 2.50 7.32
N LEU A 74 -8.08 2.18 7.55
CA LEU A 74 -8.78 2.58 8.77
C LEU A 74 -8.24 1.81 9.98
N LYS A 75 -8.43 2.35 11.18
CA LYS A 75 -7.98 1.74 12.44
C LYS A 75 -9.11 1.76 13.46
N GLY A 76 -9.06 0.83 14.41
CA GLY A 76 -10.07 0.74 15.47
C GLY A 76 -11.48 0.56 14.90
N ASP A 77 -12.42 1.33 15.43
CA ASP A 77 -13.84 1.28 15.07
C ASP A 77 -14.26 2.32 14.02
N ASP A 78 -13.29 2.99 13.39
CA ASP A 78 -13.55 3.97 12.34
C ASP A 78 -14.33 3.36 11.17
N CYS A 79 -15.23 4.16 10.61
CA CYS A 79 -16.03 3.81 9.44
C CYS A 79 -16.00 4.96 8.43
N VAL A 80 -15.99 4.62 7.14
CA VAL A 80 -16.13 5.60 6.07
C VAL A 80 -17.21 5.16 5.09
N LYS A 81 -18.20 6.03 4.90
CA LYS A 81 -19.18 5.87 3.84
C LYS A 81 -18.59 6.32 2.51
N ALA A 82 -18.52 5.42 1.54
CA ALA A 82 -17.91 5.69 0.25
C ALA A 82 -18.80 5.28 -0.92
N ASN A 83 -18.96 6.18 -1.88
CA ASN A 83 -19.48 5.87 -3.22
C ASN A 83 -18.32 5.46 -4.12
N TYR A 84 -18.44 4.35 -4.82
CA TYR A 84 -17.38 3.85 -5.69
C TYR A 84 -17.91 3.43 -7.06
N HIS A 85 -17.03 3.52 -8.06
CA HIS A 85 -17.35 3.24 -9.45
C HIS A 85 -16.19 2.47 -10.12
N PHE A 86 -16.48 1.24 -10.53
CA PHE A 86 -15.61 0.39 -11.33
C PHE A 86 -15.86 0.56 -12.83
N TYR A 87 -14.77 0.58 -13.58
CA TYR A 87 -14.79 0.62 -15.04
C TYR A 87 -13.59 -0.16 -15.61
N ALA A 88 -13.73 -0.67 -16.82
CA ALA A 88 -12.63 -1.23 -17.60
C ALA A 88 -12.16 -0.25 -18.67
N ILE A 89 -10.89 -0.33 -19.06
CA ILE A 89 -10.35 0.39 -20.22
C ILE A 89 -10.18 -0.60 -21.38
N GLN A 90 -10.95 -0.39 -22.45
CA GLN A 90 -10.94 -1.24 -23.65
C GLN A 90 -9.75 -0.91 -24.56
N ASN A 91 -9.48 -1.75 -25.56
CA ASN A 91 -8.41 -1.55 -26.56
C ASN A 91 -8.51 -0.21 -27.31
N SER A 92 -9.73 0.28 -27.52
CA SER A 92 -10.04 1.60 -28.10
C SER A 92 -9.70 2.78 -27.18
N GLY A 93 -9.31 2.53 -25.92
CA GLY A 93 -9.17 3.54 -24.88
C GLY A 93 -10.49 3.97 -24.22
N SER A 94 -11.64 3.48 -24.70
CA SER A 94 -12.94 3.80 -24.10
C SER A 94 -13.13 3.11 -22.75
N ARG A 95 -13.88 3.78 -21.86
CA ARG A 95 -14.25 3.23 -20.56
C ARG A 95 -15.55 2.45 -20.65
N MET A 96 -15.51 1.18 -20.29
CA MET A 96 -16.69 0.34 -20.08
C MET A 96 -17.10 0.39 -18.61
N ASN A 97 -18.34 0.71 -18.31
CA ASN A 97 -18.85 0.66 -16.93
C ASN A 97 -18.96 -0.79 -16.44
N ILE A 98 -18.44 -1.09 -15.25
CA ILE A 98 -18.61 -2.40 -14.61
C ILE A 98 -19.71 -2.31 -13.53
N GLY A 99 -19.65 -1.30 -12.66
CA GLY A 99 -20.59 -1.19 -11.56
C GLY A 99 -20.29 -0.03 -10.61
N ARG A 100 -21.31 0.39 -9.85
CA ARG A 100 -21.19 1.42 -8.82
C ARG A 100 -22.14 1.16 -7.67
N SER A 101 -21.73 1.52 -6.46
CA SER A 101 -22.58 1.50 -5.27
C SER A 101 -22.02 2.45 -4.21
N THR A 102 -22.75 2.56 -3.11
CA THR A 102 -22.32 3.23 -1.89
C THR A 102 -22.32 2.19 -0.77
N HIS A 103 -21.26 2.16 0.02
CA HIS A 103 -21.11 1.20 1.11
C HIS A 103 -20.39 1.84 2.30
N ASP A 104 -20.66 1.32 3.49
CA ASP A 104 -20.01 1.72 4.74
C ASP A 104 -18.82 0.78 4.97
N PHE A 105 -17.61 1.32 4.99
CA PHE A 105 -16.38 0.54 5.08
C PHE A 105 -15.70 0.73 6.44
N LYS A 106 -15.36 -0.39 7.08
CA LYS A 106 -14.38 -0.44 8.19
C LYS A 106 -13.05 -1.01 7.69
N TYR A 107 -12.05 -1.05 8.56
CA TYR A 107 -10.79 -1.75 8.27
C TYR A 107 -11.06 -3.17 7.74
N TRP A 108 -10.43 -3.50 6.62
CA TRP A 108 -10.58 -4.79 5.92
C TRP A 108 -11.96 -5.12 5.38
N THR A 109 -12.89 -4.18 5.39
CA THR A 109 -14.20 -4.39 4.75
C THR A 109 -14.03 -4.39 3.24
N GLU A 110 -14.65 -5.38 2.60
CA GLU A 110 -14.74 -5.48 1.16
C GLU A 110 -16.15 -5.16 0.70
N SER A 111 -16.26 -4.48 -0.44
CA SER A 111 -17.54 -4.15 -1.04
C SER A 111 -18.24 -5.38 -1.60
N SER A 112 -19.50 -5.22 -2.01
CA SER A 112 -20.13 -6.18 -2.93
C SER A 112 -19.28 -6.35 -4.19
N THR A 113 -19.26 -7.56 -4.73
CA THR A 113 -18.54 -7.92 -5.95
C THR A 113 -19.39 -7.62 -7.19
N TYR A 114 -18.72 -7.22 -8.28
CA TYR A 114 -19.35 -7.05 -9.58
C TYR A 114 -18.81 -8.07 -10.55
N ASN A 115 -19.71 -8.86 -11.11
CA ASN A 115 -19.38 -9.84 -12.12
C ASN A 115 -19.31 -9.19 -13.50
N VAL A 116 -18.27 -9.53 -14.26
CA VAL A 116 -18.11 -9.11 -15.65
C VAL A 116 -17.47 -10.24 -16.45
N ASN A 117 -17.88 -10.37 -17.71
CA ASN A 117 -17.35 -11.39 -18.60
C ASN A 117 -15.84 -11.13 -18.87
N MET A 118 -14.98 -12.13 -18.70
CA MET A 118 -13.54 -11.96 -18.91
C MET A 118 -13.20 -11.51 -20.34
N GLN A 119 -13.91 -12.04 -21.33
CA GLN A 119 -13.68 -11.74 -22.74
C GLN A 119 -13.94 -10.27 -23.09
N SER A 120 -14.84 -9.60 -22.37
CA SER A 120 -15.11 -8.17 -22.60
C SER A 120 -14.05 -7.25 -21.99
N LEU A 121 -13.21 -7.78 -21.09
CA LEU A 121 -12.12 -7.06 -20.43
C LEU A 121 -10.77 -7.27 -21.13
N LEU A 122 -10.57 -8.44 -21.75
CA LEU A 122 -9.29 -8.84 -22.32
C LEU A 122 -8.84 -7.87 -23.41
N GLN A 123 -7.64 -7.35 -23.23
CA GLN A 123 -6.94 -6.56 -24.22
C GLN A 123 -6.24 -7.47 -25.23
N ILE A 124 -5.81 -6.88 -26.36
CA ILE A 124 -5.12 -7.63 -27.44
C ILE A 124 -3.84 -8.29 -26.93
N ASP A 125 -3.17 -7.69 -25.95
CA ASP A 125 -1.96 -8.23 -25.31
C ASP A 125 -2.25 -9.28 -24.21
N GLY A 126 -3.52 -9.63 -24.00
CA GLY A 126 -3.95 -10.56 -22.96
C GLY A 126 -3.97 -9.98 -21.55
N SER A 127 -3.81 -8.67 -21.38
CA SER A 127 -3.99 -7.97 -20.10
C SER A 127 -5.44 -7.56 -19.86
N ILE A 128 -5.78 -7.16 -18.63
CA ILE A 128 -7.01 -6.40 -18.34
C ILE A 128 -6.62 -5.11 -17.62
N THR A 129 -7.38 -4.06 -17.87
CA THR A 129 -7.19 -2.77 -17.19
C THR A 129 -8.46 -2.37 -16.48
N ILE A 130 -8.42 -2.38 -15.15
CA ILE A 130 -9.54 -2.02 -14.27
C ILE A 130 -9.22 -0.70 -13.58
N GLY A 131 -10.18 0.22 -13.64
CA GLY A 131 -10.15 1.47 -12.90
C GLY A 131 -11.22 1.49 -11.81
N CYS A 132 -10.90 2.16 -10.71
CA CYS A 132 -11.85 2.47 -9.66
C CYS A 132 -11.75 3.94 -9.28
N LYS A 133 -12.89 4.59 -9.09
CA LYS A 133 -13.01 5.91 -8.46
C LYS A 133 -13.82 5.77 -7.20
N VAL A 134 -13.34 6.35 -6.11
CA VAL A 134 -13.97 6.33 -4.80
C VAL A 134 -14.20 7.77 -4.35
N LYS A 135 -15.39 8.05 -3.84
CA LYS A 135 -15.80 9.34 -3.28
C LYS A 135 -16.31 9.14 -1.87
N PHE A 136 -15.80 9.89 -0.91
CA PHE A 136 -16.18 9.74 0.50
C PHE A 136 -16.12 11.06 1.26
N THR A 137 -16.74 11.06 2.43
CA THR A 137 -16.75 12.16 3.40
C THR A 137 -16.23 11.66 4.74
N LEU A 138 -15.68 12.55 5.57
CA LEU A 138 -15.06 12.17 6.86
C LEU A 138 -15.99 12.34 8.06
N GLU A 139 -17.29 12.44 7.83
CA GLU A 139 -18.26 12.75 8.90
C GLU A 139 -18.24 11.74 10.04
N ASP A 140 -17.96 10.47 9.72
CA ASP A 140 -18.00 9.35 10.64
C ASP A 140 -16.60 8.91 11.12
N LEU A 141 -15.55 9.67 10.80
CA LEU A 141 -14.19 9.36 11.21
C LEU A 141 -13.80 10.13 12.48
N THR A 142 -13.14 9.44 13.41
CA THR A 142 -12.54 10.12 14.55
C THR A 142 -11.40 11.02 14.06
N LEU A 143 -11.62 12.34 14.14
CA LEU A 143 -10.73 13.39 13.61
C LEU A 143 -9.31 13.40 14.20
N GLU A 144 -9.02 12.59 15.22
CA GLU A 144 -7.67 12.43 15.77
C GLU A 144 -6.65 11.95 14.74
N TYR A 145 -7.11 11.25 13.70
CA TYR A 145 -6.25 10.68 12.66
C TYR A 145 -5.94 11.65 11.51
N VAL A 146 -6.88 12.55 11.20
CA VAL A 146 -6.77 13.48 10.05
C VAL A 146 -5.70 14.55 10.25
N LYS A 147 -5.44 14.97 11.50
CA LYS A 147 -4.43 15.99 11.80
C LYS A 147 -3.04 15.44 12.12
N LYS A 148 -2.87 14.12 12.24
CA LYS A 148 -1.63 13.52 12.80
C LYS A 148 -0.75 12.80 11.79
N ASP A 149 -1.22 12.58 10.55
CA ASP A 149 -0.50 11.71 9.59
C ASP A 149 0.18 12.45 8.43
N GLU A 150 0.13 13.78 8.35
CA GLU A 150 1.06 14.48 7.45
C GLU A 150 2.52 14.23 7.90
N SER A 151 2.84 14.38 9.18
CA SER A 151 4.22 14.14 9.65
C SER A 151 4.66 12.68 9.60
N ALA A 152 3.73 11.72 9.75
CA ALA A 152 4.04 10.29 9.76
C ALA A 152 4.16 9.67 8.36
N LEU A 153 3.43 10.15 7.35
CA LEU A 153 3.60 9.68 5.96
C LEU A 153 4.91 10.16 5.34
N TYR A 154 5.23 11.45 5.52
CA TYR A 154 6.50 12.02 5.06
C TYR A 154 7.68 11.31 5.72
N SER A 155 7.57 10.95 7.01
CA SER A 155 8.63 10.22 7.70
C SER A 155 8.78 8.78 7.19
N LYS A 156 7.70 8.07 6.83
CA LYS A 156 7.83 6.71 6.27
C LYS A 156 8.47 6.70 4.89
N ALA A 157 8.03 7.56 3.97
CA ALA A 157 8.61 7.66 2.63
C ALA A 157 10.09 8.12 2.70
N LEU A 158 10.40 9.07 3.59
CA LEU A 158 11.77 9.51 3.86
C LEU A 158 12.64 8.36 4.39
N LEU A 159 12.17 7.62 5.40
CA LEU A 159 12.89 6.47 5.96
C LEU A 159 13.11 5.35 4.93
N GLN A 160 12.13 5.11 4.05
CA GLN A 160 12.26 4.16 2.94
C GLN A 160 13.31 4.61 1.92
N ASN A 161 13.30 5.88 1.53
CA ASN A 161 14.30 6.45 0.62
C ASN A 161 15.71 6.38 1.24
N MET A 162 15.84 6.76 2.52
CA MET A 162 17.10 6.65 3.25
C MET A 162 17.61 5.20 3.28
N TRP A 163 16.72 4.23 3.52
CA TRP A 163 17.04 2.80 3.47
C TRP A 163 17.55 2.36 2.09
N GLN A 164 16.80 2.66 1.03
CA GLN A 164 17.12 2.25 -0.34
C GLN A 164 18.42 2.87 -0.84
N ASN A 165 18.65 4.16 -0.52
CA ASN A 165 19.85 4.89 -0.93
C ASN A 165 21.05 4.69 0.01
N LYS A 166 20.88 3.93 1.10
CA LYS A 166 21.88 3.72 2.15
C LYS A 166 22.37 5.04 2.78
N GLU A 167 21.49 6.03 2.90
CA GLU A 167 21.81 7.33 3.49
C GLU A 167 21.79 7.25 5.03
N PHE A 168 22.78 7.90 5.66
CA PHE A 168 22.88 8.02 7.13
C PHE A 168 22.90 6.69 7.92
N MET A 169 23.24 5.57 7.26
CA MET A 169 23.38 4.26 7.91
C MET A 169 24.55 4.26 8.89
N ASP A 170 24.28 3.93 10.15
CA ASP A 170 25.25 3.96 11.26
C ASP A 170 25.52 2.58 11.87
N CYS A 171 24.89 1.52 11.34
CA CYS A 171 25.22 0.14 11.64
C CYS A 171 25.12 -0.79 10.44
N VAL A 172 25.79 -1.93 10.57
CA VAL A 172 25.79 -3.02 9.59
C VAL A 172 25.52 -4.31 10.34
N PHE A 173 24.59 -5.12 9.84
CA PHE A 173 24.32 -6.48 10.31
C PHE A 173 24.84 -7.48 9.30
N GLU A 174 25.56 -8.48 9.78
CA GLU A 174 26.03 -9.60 8.97
C GLU A 174 25.14 -10.82 9.28
N ILE A 175 24.45 -11.33 8.25
CA ILE A 175 23.60 -12.51 8.33
C ILE A 175 24.14 -13.51 7.31
N GLY A 176 24.97 -14.44 7.79
CA GLY A 176 25.77 -15.31 6.93
C GLY A 176 26.71 -14.47 6.06
N GLU A 177 26.60 -14.60 4.73
CA GLU A 177 27.39 -13.82 3.76
C GLU A 177 26.73 -12.48 3.38
N VAL A 178 25.54 -12.18 3.90
CA VAL A 178 24.78 -10.97 3.55
C VAL A 178 25.06 -9.86 4.56
N SER A 179 25.44 -8.69 4.05
CA SER A 179 25.64 -7.47 4.84
C SER A 179 24.48 -6.49 4.63
N ILE A 180 23.79 -6.11 5.70
CA ILE A 180 22.63 -5.19 5.70
C ILE A 180 23.03 -3.89 6.40
N ASN A 181 22.96 -2.76 5.69
CA ASN A 181 23.17 -1.44 6.28
C ASN A 181 21.86 -0.95 6.91
N ALA A 182 21.93 -0.40 8.12
CA ALA A 182 20.75 0.03 8.86
C ALA A 182 21.01 1.28 9.72
N ASN A 183 19.93 1.83 10.28
CA ASN A 183 19.94 2.92 11.25
C ASN A 183 19.60 2.39 12.65
N ARG A 184 20.50 2.58 13.62
CA ARG A 184 20.35 2.14 15.01
C ARG A 184 19.11 2.73 15.67
N SER A 185 18.88 4.03 15.47
CA SER A 185 17.74 4.75 16.04
C SER A 185 16.40 4.16 15.57
N VAL A 186 16.28 3.89 14.27
CA VAL A 186 15.09 3.31 13.64
C VAL A 186 14.83 1.90 14.18
N LEU A 187 15.86 1.06 14.30
CA LEU A 187 15.73 -0.29 14.85
C LEU A 187 15.37 -0.27 16.34
N ALA A 188 16.04 0.56 17.13
CA ALA A 188 15.77 0.68 18.57
C ALA A 188 14.37 1.24 18.86
N GLN A 189 13.82 2.09 17.98
CA GLN A 189 12.46 2.60 18.11
C GLN A 189 11.41 1.52 17.81
N ASN A 190 11.68 0.61 16.86
CA ASN A 190 10.69 -0.35 16.35
C ASN A 190 10.85 -1.78 16.87
N SER A 191 11.92 -2.08 17.61
CA SER A 191 12.18 -3.41 18.16
C SER A 191 12.80 -3.32 19.54
N GLU A 192 12.13 -3.88 20.55
CA GLU A 192 12.66 -3.92 21.91
C GLU A 192 13.94 -4.75 22.00
N VAL A 193 14.07 -5.79 21.18
CA VAL A 193 15.29 -6.61 21.09
C VAL A 193 16.46 -5.76 20.61
N PHE A 194 16.31 -5.04 19.50
CA PHE A 194 17.36 -4.15 19.00
C PHE A 194 17.63 -2.98 19.95
N ARG A 195 16.60 -2.45 20.61
CA ARG A 195 16.76 -1.43 21.64
C ARG A 195 17.68 -1.94 22.76
N ARG A 196 17.39 -3.10 23.34
CA ARG A 196 18.22 -3.69 24.40
C ARG A 196 19.62 -4.01 23.89
N MET A 197 19.73 -4.58 22.69
CA MET A 197 21.01 -4.94 22.06
C MET A 197 21.93 -3.72 21.84
N LEU A 198 21.37 -2.60 21.37
CA LEU A 198 22.13 -1.39 21.02
C LEU A 198 22.43 -0.49 22.23
N TYR A 199 21.59 -0.53 23.27
CA TYR A 199 21.80 0.26 24.50
C TYR A 199 22.63 -0.47 25.56
N THR A 200 22.67 -1.80 25.56
CA THR A 200 23.46 -2.56 26.54
C THR A 200 24.93 -2.59 26.11
N SER A 201 25.75 -1.74 26.73
CA SER A 201 27.21 -1.76 26.57
C SER A 201 27.78 -3.05 27.13
N GLY A 202 27.95 -4.07 26.28
CA GLY A 202 28.51 -5.37 26.70
C GLY A 202 28.24 -6.55 25.78
N LEU A 203 27.32 -6.43 24.82
CA LEU A 203 27.14 -7.47 23.79
C LEU A 203 28.20 -7.28 22.69
N SER A 204 28.98 -8.33 22.42
CA SER A 204 30.05 -8.35 21.40
C SER A 204 29.53 -7.96 20.01
N GLU A 205 28.26 -8.24 19.72
CA GLU A 205 27.59 -7.90 18.47
C GLU A 205 27.44 -6.37 18.28
N ALA A 206 27.37 -5.59 19.37
CA ALA A 206 27.36 -4.12 19.32
C ALA A 206 28.76 -3.51 19.13
N GLN A 207 29.83 -4.30 19.33
CA GLN A 207 31.22 -3.85 19.30
C GLN A 207 31.91 -4.07 17.93
N ASN A 208 31.32 -4.86 17.02
CA ASN A 208 31.84 -5.09 15.67
C ASN A 208 31.52 -3.98 14.66
N VAL A 209 31.15 -2.79 15.14
CA VAL A 209 31.05 -1.61 14.28
C VAL A 209 32.46 -1.12 14.00
N ARG A 210 32.97 -1.51 12.83
CA ARG A 210 34.30 -1.18 12.30
C ARG A 210 34.73 0.22 12.73
N LYS A 211 35.79 0.29 13.55
CA LYS A 211 36.61 1.48 13.72
C LYS A 211 37.13 1.89 12.35
N THR A 212 36.43 2.76 11.64
CA THR A 212 36.96 3.39 10.43
C THR A 212 38.18 4.20 10.88
N ARG A 213 39.35 3.77 10.39
CA ARG A 213 40.64 4.39 10.68
C ARG A 213 40.54 5.91 10.59
N LYS A 214 40.99 6.61 11.64
CA LYS A 214 41.32 8.04 11.58
C LYS A 214 42.18 8.28 10.34
N ARG A 215 41.69 9.04 9.35
CA ARG A 215 42.56 9.68 8.36
C ARG A 215 43.42 10.67 9.13
N SER A 216 44.72 10.38 9.22
CA SER A 216 45.71 11.36 9.64
C SER A 216 45.71 12.49 8.60
N TYR A 217 45.29 13.68 9.01
CA TYR A 217 45.59 14.90 8.28
C TYR A 217 47.11 15.07 8.29
N GLN A 218 47.77 14.84 7.16
CA GLN A 218 49.08 15.43 6.93
C GLN A 218 48.85 16.91 6.67
N ALA A 219 49.40 17.75 7.55
CA ALA A 219 49.49 19.18 7.32
C ALA A 219 50.36 19.41 6.07
N ILE A 220 49.79 20.06 5.07
CA ILE A 220 50.55 20.67 3.99
C ILE A 220 51.08 21.98 4.56
N ASN A 221 52.37 22.02 4.88
CA ASN A 221 53.12 23.26 5.07
C ASN A 221 53.91 23.53 3.80
N ASN A 222 53.96 24.81 3.39
CA ASN A 222 54.80 25.35 2.32
C ASN A 222 56.27 24.92 2.43
#